data_AF-A0A7K4H1M4-F1
#
_entry.id   AF-A0A7K4H1M4-F1
#
_cell.length_a   1.000
_cell.length_b   1.000
_cell.length_c   1.000
_cell.angle_alpha   90.00
_cell.angle_beta   90.00
_cell.angle_gamma   90.00
#
_symmetry.space_group_name_H-M   'P 1'
#
loop_
_entity.id
_entity.type
_entity.pdbx_description
1 polymer ?
#
loop_
_entity_poly.entity_id
_entity_poly.type
_entity_poly.pdbx_seq_one_letter_code
_entity_poly.pdbx_strand_id
1 'polypeptide(L)'
;MSEFKINEKNNKSKVSVKAYTFWGMHETEDESGFPILELEEDDDIDILMLHNVFAAEFTQGKKVTYYVKRGKYGKLYDPIGMYSEGKQKSRLRHAGKPEWVLKPTSKKVFDLYVNYLKTKNSAWLNNAEREVV
;
A
#
# COMPACT_ATOMS: atom_id res chain seq x y z
N MET A 1 36.13 -7.57 -37.88
CA MET A 1 35.59 -8.14 -36.62
C MET A 1 34.75 -7.05 -35.98
N SER A 2 33.43 -7.14 -36.15
CA SER A 2 32.50 -6.06 -35.79
C SER A 2 32.17 -6.11 -34.31
N GLU A 3 32.38 -4.99 -33.62
CA GLU A 3 31.98 -4.79 -32.23
C GLU A 3 30.46 -4.70 -32.11
N PHE A 4 29.86 -5.59 -31.33
CA PHE A 4 28.47 -5.46 -30.88
C PHE A 4 28.46 -4.63 -29.60
N LYS A 5 28.06 -3.35 -29.70
CA LYS A 5 27.68 -2.54 -28.53
C LYS A 5 26.21 -2.81 -28.23
N ILE A 6 25.95 -3.60 -27.19
CA ILE A 6 24.61 -3.77 -26.61
C ILE A 6 24.26 -2.46 -25.91
N ASN A 7 23.32 -1.72 -26.50
CA ASN A 7 22.80 -0.47 -25.95
C ASN A 7 21.59 -0.79 -25.06
N GLU A 8 21.82 -1.28 -23.84
CA GLU A 8 20.78 -1.44 -22.83
C GLU A 8 20.47 -0.08 -22.19
N LYS A 9 19.83 0.82 -22.95
CA LYS A 9 19.04 1.89 -22.36
C LYS A 9 17.72 1.32 -21.89
N ASN A 10 17.75 0.58 -20.78
CA ASN A 10 16.55 0.20 -20.07
C ASN A 10 16.04 1.46 -19.35
N ASN A 11 15.28 2.28 -20.08
CA ASN A 11 14.70 3.53 -19.61
C ASN A 11 13.51 3.19 -18.69
N LYS A 12 13.78 2.52 -17.56
CA LYS A 12 12.82 2.36 -16.46
C LYS A 12 12.58 3.77 -15.93
N SER A 13 11.44 4.35 -16.28
CA SER A 13 10.93 5.57 -15.65
C SER A 13 11.05 5.44 -14.13
N LYS A 14 11.73 6.36 -13.44
CA LYS A 14 11.84 6.34 -11.98
C LYS A 14 10.42 6.29 -11.38
N VAL A 15 10.06 5.17 -10.75
CA VAL A 15 8.80 5.01 -10.03
C VAL A 15 9.09 5.39 -8.58
N SER A 16 8.39 6.39 -8.04
CA SER A 16 8.45 6.66 -6.61
C SER A 16 7.26 6.01 -5.93
N VAL A 17 7.48 5.44 -4.74
CA VAL A 17 6.42 4.83 -3.95
C VAL A 17 6.40 5.44 -2.57
N LYS A 18 5.21 5.82 -2.09
CA LYS A 18 4.97 6.16 -0.69
C LYS A 18 4.15 5.05 -0.06
N ALA A 19 4.67 4.42 1.00
CA ALA A 19 3.98 3.37 1.72
C ALA A 19 3.40 3.92 3.03
N TYR A 20 2.09 3.80 3.18
CA TYR A 20 1.34 4.30 4.34
C TYR A 20 1.01 3.14 5.29
N THR A 21 1.20 3.41 6.57
CA THR A 21 1.00 2.46 7.68
C THR A 21 0.04 3.05 8.71
N PHE A 22 -0.22 2.32 9.79
CA PHE A 22 -1.12 2.74 10.85
C PHE A 22 -0.41 3.65 11.86
N TRP A 23 -1.13 4.60 12.45
CA TRP A 23 -0.55 5.48 13.47
C TRP A 23 -0.03 4.72 14.70
N GLY A 24 1.27 4.85 14.97
CA GLY A 24 2.01 4.07 15.97
C GLY A 24 2.76 2.86 15.41
N MET A 25 2.64 2.58 14.11
CA MET A 25 3.41 1.57 13.37
C MET A 25 4.27 2.20 12.25
N HIS A 26 4.47 3.52 12.29
CA HIS A 26 5.27 4.27 11.31
C HIS A 26 6.70 4.46 11.79
N GLU A 27 7.58 4.68 10.82
CA GLU A 27 8.96 5.09 11.07
C GLU A 27 9.08 6.61 11.01
N THR A 28 8.31 7.23 10.10
CA THR A 28 8.28 8.68 9.92
C THR A 28 6.92 9.15 9.42
N GLU A 29 6.79 10.46 9.21
CA GLU A 29 5.59 11.12 8.70
C GLU A 29 5.90 11.81 7.37
N ASP A 30 4.91 11.83 6.46
CA ASP A 30 5.02 12.65 5.25
C ASP A 30 4.80 14.15 5.54
N GLU A 31 4.95 15.00 4.52
CA GLU A 31 4.75 16.46 4.65
C GLU A 31 3.35 16.86 5.14
N SER A 32 2.36 15.98 4.99
CA SER A 32 0.98 16.17 5.46
C SER A 32 0.72 15.53 6.85
N GLY A 33 1.77 15.00 7.48
CA GLY A 33 1.73 14.32 8.76
C GLY A 33 1.03 12.96 8.68
N PHE A 34 1.06 12.27 7.54
CA PHE A 34 0.52 10.92 7.42
C PHE A 34 1.58 9.89 7.80
N PRO A 35 1.21 8.82 8.54
CA PRO A 35 2.13 7.77 8.97
C PRO A 35 2.65 6.96 7.77
N ILE A 36 3.96 6.97 7.54
CA ILE A 36 4.61 6.25 6.44
C ILE A 36 5.74 5.31 6.93
N LEU A 37 6.09 4.36 6.07
CA LEU A 37 7.31 3.55 6.19
C LEU A 37 8.34 4.08 5.20
N GLU A 38 9.61 4.12 5.61
CA GLU A 38 10.69 4.38 4.67
C GLU A 38 10.91 3.13 3.81
N LEU A 39 11.02 3.34 2.50
CA LEU A 39 11.32 2.29 1.54
C LEU A 39 12.73 2.53 1.04
N GLU A 40 13.62 1.56 1.24
CA GLU A 40 14.96 1.62 0.67
C GLU A 40 14.87 1.45 -0.87
N GLU A 41 15.54 2.32 -1.64
CA GLU A 41 15.42 2.37 -3.12
C GLU A 41 15.99 1.11 -3.82
N ASP A 42 16.81 0.30 -3.12
CA ASP A 42 17.59 -0.80 -3.69
C ASP A 42 16.97 -2.20 -3.51
N ASP A 43 15.90 -2.30 -2.74
CA ASP A 43 15.28 -3.59 -2.52
C ASP A 43 14.23 -3.89 -3.61
N ASP A 44 14.33 -5.08 -4.21
CA ASP A 44 13.21 -5.75 -4.91
C ASP A 44 12.09 -6.12 -3.89
N ILE A 45 11.80 -5.25 -2.92
CA ILE A 45 10.70 -5.38 -1.99
C ILE A 45 9.42 -5.23 -2.78
N ASP A 46 8.69 -6.34 -2.87
CA ASP A 46 7.32 -6.31 -3.30
C ASP A 46 6.49 -5.63 -2.20
N ILE A 47 6.31 -4.31 -2.33
CA ILE A 47 5.50 -3.48 -1.42
C ILE A 47 4.09 -4.07 -1.25
N LEU A 48 3.60 -4.81 -2.25
CA LEU A 48 2.31 -5.50 -2.21
C LEU A 48 2.27 -6.64 -1.18
N MET A 49 3.43 -7.12 -0.74
CA MET A 49 3.60 -8.21 0.23
C MET A 49 3.92 -7.72 1.66
N LEU A 50 4.23 -6.43 1.85
CA LEU A 50 4.55 -5.90 3.17
C LEU A 50 3.34 -5.91 4.09
N HIS A 51 3.48 -6.59 5.23
CA HIS A 51 2.37 -6.78 6.18
C HIS A 51 1.87 -5.45 6.78
N ASN A 52 2.81 -4.54 7.07
CA ASN A 52 2.54 -3.27 7.75
C ASN A 52 2.22 -2.12 6.76
N VAL A 53 2.16 -2.40 5.46
CA VAL A 53 1.67 -1.44 4.47
C VAL A 53 0.18 -1.66 4.27
N PHE A 54 -0.60 -0.60 4.50
CA PHE A 54 -2.06 -0.61 4.39
C PHE A 54 -2.55 0.22 3.20
N ALA A 55 -1.79 1.22 2.78
CA ALA A 55 -2.04 1.96 1.55
C ALA A 55 -0.72 2.34 0.88
N ALA A 56 -0.75 2.57 -0.43
CA ALA A 56 0.42 2.99 -1.17
C ALA A 56 0.07 3.94 -2.31
N GLU A 57 0.93 4.93 -2.54
CA GLU A 57 0.86 5.84 -3.68
C GLU A 57 2.05 5.52 -4.60
N PHE A 58 1.76 5.17 -5.85
CA PHE A 58 2.77 4.94 -6.88
C PHE A 58 2.74 6.08 -7.88
N THR A 59 3.85 6.78 -8.02
CA THR A 59 4.02 7.87 -8.97
C THR A 59 5.00 7.46 -10.07
N GLN A 60 4.52 7.43 -11.30
CA GLN A 60 5.30 7.13 -12.49
C GLN A 60 5.16 8.29 -13.49
N GLY A 61 6.15 9.18 -13.51
CA GLY A 61 6.09 10.41 -14.29
C GLY A 61 4.94 11.31 -13.84
N LYS A 62 3.93 11.51 -14.69
CA LYS A 62 2.72 12.31 -14.38
C LYS A 62 1.56 11.46 -13.86
N LYS A 63 1.67 10.13 -13.91
CA LYS A 63 0.59 9.22 -13.52
C LYS A 63 0.76 8.85 -12.05
N VAL A 64 -0.28 9.09 -11.26
CA VAL A 64 -0.36 8.65 -9.86
C VAL A 64 -1.41 7.55 -9.76
N THR A 65 -1.06 6.44 -9.12
CA THR A 65 -1.97 5.33 -8.86
C THR A 65 -2.00 5.06 -7.37
N TYR A 66 -3.21 5.04 -6.81
CA TYR A 66 -3.44 4.83 -5.39
C TYR A 66 -3.82 3.37 -5.13
N TYR A 67 -3.33 2.81 -4.04
CA TYR A 67 -3.64 1.45 -3.60
C TYR A 67 -4.04 1.46 -2.13
N VAL A 68 -4.98 0.59 -1.77
CA VAL A 68 -5.39 0.33 -0.39
C VAL A 68 -5.54 -1.17 -0.18
N LYS A 69 -5.28 -1.64 1.04
CA LYS A 69 -5.31 -3.05 1.39
C LYS A 69 -6.75 -3.50 1.55
N ARG A 70 -7.16 -4.48 0.75
CA ARG A 70 -8.55 -4.96 0.68
C ARG A 70 -8.66 -6.46 0.73
N GLY A 71 -9.78 -6.91 1.28
CA GLY A 71 -10.12 -8.32 1.40
C GLY A 71 -10.71 -8.90 0.12
N LYS A 72 -10.97 -10.21 0.15
CA LYS A 72 -11.66 -10.94 -0.93
C LYS A 72 -13.04 -10.35 -1.29
N TYR A 73 -13.76 -9.80 -0.31
CA TYR A 73 -15.11 -9.25 -0.47
C TYR A 73 -15.14 -7.73 -0.67
N GLY A 74 -14.00 -7.10 -0.99
CA GLY A 74 -13.94 -5.65 -1.22
C GLY A 74 -13.86 -4.79 0.04
N LYS A 75 -14.04 -5.38 1.22
CA LYS A 75 -13.85 -4.73 2.53
C LYS A 75 -12.44 -4.16 2.67
N LEU A 76 -12.32 -2.96 3.24
CA LEU A 76 -11.02 -2.34 3.52
C LEU A 76 -10.45 -2.93 4.81
N TYR A 77 -9.12 -3.03 4.88
CA TYR A 77 -8.45 -3.59 6.05
C TYR A 77 -8.54 -2.62 7.26
N ASP A 78 -8.93 -3.14 8.43
CA ASP A 78 -9.00 -2.38 9.69
C ASP A 78 -7.87 -2.87 10.63
N PRO A 79 -6.81 -2.08 10.86
CA PRO A 79 -5.72 -2.42 11.77
C PRO A 79 -6.08 -2.32 13.27
N ILE A 80 -7.22 -1.72 13.64
CA ILE A 80 -7.66 -1.48 15.04
C ILE A 80 -8.58 -2.57 15.55
N GLY A 81 -9.43 -3.12 14.68
CA GLY A 81 -10.53 -4.01 15.05
C GLY A 81 -10.14 -5.11 16.05
N MET A 82 -11.02 -5.37 17.03
CA MET A 82 -10.85 -6.46 18.03
C MET A 82 -10.58 -7.82 17.39
N TYR A 83 -11.13 -8.03 16.19
CA TYR A 83 -10.67 -9.04 15.24
C TYR A 83 -9.53 -8.43 14.44
N SER A 84 -8.35 -8.41 15.03
CA SER A 84 -7.13 -8.15 14.28
C SER A 84 -6.99 -9.34 13.32
N GLU A 85 -7.62 -9.25 12.16
CA GLU A 85 -7.40 -10.17 11.04
C GLU A 85 -5.89 -10.14 10.62
N GLY A 86 -5.13 -9.16 11.14
CA GLY A 86 -3.66 -9.09 11.15
C GLY A 86 -2.92 -9.82 12.27
N LYS A 87 -3.54 -10.64 13.11
CA LYS A 87 -2.83 -11.67 13.90
C LYS A 87 -2.70 -12.96 13.09
N GLN A 88 -2.33 -12.90 11.81
CA GLN A 88 -1.84 -14.10 11.12
C GLN A 88 -0.41 -14.43 11.59
N LYS A 89 -0.30 -14.93 12.82
CA LYS A 89 0.77 -15.87 13.20
C LYS A 89 0.43 -17.24 12.61
N SER A 90 0.53 -17.41 11.29
CA SER A 90 0.67 -18.76 10.71
C SER A 90 0.97 -18.69 9.22
N ARG A 91 2.21 -19.05 8.88
CA ARG A 91 2.57 -19.49 7.53
C ARG A 91 1.80 -20.78 7.21
N LEU A 92 0.58 -20.70 6.69
CA LEU A 92 -0.03 -21.84 5.99
C LEU A 92 0.31 -21.74 4.50
N ARG A 93 1.47 -22.30 4.15
CA ARG A 93 2.00 -22.45 2.78
C ARG A 93 1.21 -23.44 1.93
N HIS A 94 -0.12 -23.52 2.04
CA HIS A 94 -0.94 -24.45 1.23
C HIS A 94 -2.10 -23.71 0.55
N ALA A 95 -1.86 -23.38 -0.72
CA ALA A 95 -2.86 -23.20 -1.79
C ALA A 95 -4.11 -22.34 -1.49
N GLY A 96 -3.93 -21.06 -1.14
CA GLY A 96 -5.00 -20.06 -1.10
C GLY A 96 -4.53 -18.69 -1.59
N LYS A 97 -5.40 -17.93 -2.26
CA LYS A 97 -5.12 -16.52 -2.61
C LYS A 97 -4.93 -15.72 -1.30
N PRO A 98 -3.96 -14.79 -1.22
CA PRO A 98 -3.77 -13.95 -0.04
C PRO A 98 -5.08 -13.23 0.32
N GLU A 99 -5.46 -13.31 1.60
CA GLU A 99 -6.74 -12.81 2.10
C GLU A 99 -6.84 -11.28 1.98
N TRP A 100 -5.70 -10.61 2.17
CA TRP A 100 -5.54 -9.17 2.17
C TRP A 100 -4.46 -8.74 1.19
N VAL A 101 -4.82 -7.94 0.19
CA VAL A 101 -3.89 -7.47 -0.85
C VAL A 101 -4.10 -6.00 -1.15
N LEU A 102 -3.02 -5.29 -1.49
CA LEU A 102 -3.10 -3.94 -2.03
C LEU A 102 -3.77 -3.98 -3.41
N LYS A 103 -4.89 -3.27 -3.56
CA LYS A 103 -5.63 -3.14 -4.83
C LYS A 103 -5.73 -1.67 -5.24
N PRO A 104 -5.69 -1.38 -6.55
CA PRO A 104 -5.80 0.00 -7.03
C PRO A 104 -7.16 0.60 -6.67
N THR A 105 -7.17 1.91 -6.42
CA THR A 105 -8.31 2.66 -5.91
C THR A 105 -8.40 4.07 -6.49
N SER A 106 -9.56 4.70 -6.34
CA SER A 106 -9.72 6.13 -6.56
C SER A 106 -8.99 6.93 -5.47
N LYS A 107 -8.56 8.15 -5.83
CA LYS A 107 -7.95 9.10 -4.89
C LYS A 107 -8.86 9.38 -3.69
N LYS A 108 -10.18 9.50 -3.91
CA LYS A 108 -11.15 9.78 -2.85
C LYS A 108 -11.16 8.70 -1.77
N VAL A 109 -11.24 7.42 -2.17
CA VAL A 109 -11.17 6.28 -1.23
C VAL A 109 -9.83 6.26 -0.50
N PHE A 110 -8.74 6.53 -1.23
CA PHE A 110 -7.40 6.59 -0.65
C PHE A 110 -7.28 7.68 0.42
N ASP A 111 -7.69 8.91 0.12
CA ASP A 111 -7.62 10.04 1.03
C ASP A 111 -8.44 9.76 2.31
N LEU A 112 -9.65 9.21 2.18
CA LEU A 112 -10.48 8.80 3.33
C LEU A 112 -9.76 7.72 4.17
N TYR A 113 -9.17 6.73 3.52
CA TYR A 113 -8.50 5.64 4.20
C TYR A 113 -7.21 6.06 4.92
N VAL A 114 -6.37 6.89 4.30
CA VAL A 114 -5.14 7.38 4.96
C VAL A 114 -5.48 8.30 6.14
N ASN A 115 -6.55 9.10 6.05
CA ASN A 115 -7.08 9.85 7.20
C ASN A 115 -7.53 8.94 8.34
N TYR A 116 -8.15 7.80 8.02
CA TYR A 116 -8.46 6.77 9.01
C TYR A 116 -7.19 6.21 9.66
N LEU A 117 -6.15 5.86 8.87
CA LEU A 117 -4.89 5.34 9.39
C LEU A 117 -4.19 6.31 10.36
N LYS A 118 -4.28 7.62 10.09
CA LYS A 118 -3.76 8.69 10.95
C LYS A 118 -4.60 8.91 12.21
N THR A 119 -5.90 9.12 12.04
CA THR A 119 -6.78 9.63 13.11
C THR A 119 -7.42 8.52 13.95
N LYS A 120 -7.40 7.27 13.47
CA LYS A 120 -8.08 6.12 14.09
C LYS A 120 -9.60 6.25 14.14
N ASN A 121 -10.17 7.24 13.46
CA ASN A 121 -11.61 7.51 13.46
C ASN A 121 -12.32 6.65 12.40
N SER A 122 -13.10 5.67 12.84
CA SER A 122 -13.83 4.71 12.00
C SER A 122 -14.83 5.34 11.03
N ALA A 123 -15.27 6.58 11.26
CA ALA A 123 -16.13 7.30 10.32
C ALA A 123 -15.47 7.46 8.94
N TRP A 124 -14.15 7.70 8.91
CA TRP A 124 -13.37 7.78 7.68
C TRP A 124 -13.33 6.43 6.94
N LEU A 125 -13.13 5.33 7.66
CA LEU A 125 -13.15 3.98 7.10
C LEU A 125 -14.52 3.64 6.51
N ASN A 126 -15.60 3.87 7.25
CA ASN A 126 -16.97 3.61 6.80
C ASN A 126 -17.31 4.43 5.54
N ASN A 127 -16.86 5.69 5.49
CA ASN A 127 -17.03 6.53 4.30
C ASN A 127 -16.21 6.00 3.11
N ALA A 128 -14.97 5.58 3.35
CA ALA A 128 -14.13 4.97 2.31
C ALA A 128 -14.79 3.70 1.74
N GLU A 129 -15.34 2.83 2.59
CA GLU A 129 -16.01 1.59 2.16
C GLU A 129 -17.26 1.86 1.31
N ARG A 130 -18.02 2.92 1.60
CA ARG A 130 -19.17 3.34 0.78
C ARG A 130 -18.77 3.81 -0.62
N GLU A 131 -17.58 4.38 -0.74
CA GLU A 131 -17.03 4.90 -2.00
C GLU A 131 -16.31 3.83 -2.83
N VAL A 132 -16.11 2.63 -2.27
CA VAL A 132 -15.51 1.48 -2.97
C VAL A 132 -16.52 0.75 -3.86
N VAL A 133 -17.83 1.00 -3.68
CA VAL A 133 -18.95 0.39 -4.41
C VAL A 133 -18.85 0.64 -5.92
#